data_AF-A0A326GCB2-F1
#
_entry.id   AF-A0A326GCB2-F1
#
_cell.length_a   1.000
_cell.length_b   1.000
_cell.length_c   1.000
_cell.angle_alpha   90.00
_cell.angle_beta   90.00
_cell.angle_gamma   90.00
#
_symmetry.space_group_name_H-M   'P 1'
#
loop_
_entity.id
_entity.type
_entity.pdbx_description
1 polymer ?
#
loop_
_entity_poly.entity_id
_entity_poly.type
_entity_poly.pdbx_seq_one_letter_code
_entity_poly.pdbx_strand_id
1 'polypeptide(L)'
;MIFAMILPLLAQAAATEPADPPSETEVAEHSATIEASLDKWKGGIYKKDGKLTCRIEQSSGDEAVDLLRCGAMVGCYSPKADRLDAIAASGDAKEEQIAQMRAISAEVQPCLAKAHEQGVRRLAVLRASL
;
A
#
# COMPACT_ATOMS: atom_id res chain seq x y z
N MET A 1 -60.45 29.98 -7.51
CA MET A 1 -60.16 29.17 -6.30
C MET A 1 -60.10 27.71 -6.72
N ILE A 2 -58.92 27.14 -6.93
CA ILE A 2 -58.73 25.68 -7.00
C ILE A 2 -57.56 25.35 -6.09
N PHE A 3 -57.83 24.40 -5.20
CA PHE A 3 -57.06 23.99 -4.04
C PHE A 3 -55.84 23.18 -4.44
N ALA A 4 -54.79 23.28 -3.62
CA ALA A 4 -53.53 22.59 -3.70
C ALA A 4 -53.64 21.05 -3.62
N MET A 5 -52.66 20.35 -4.19
CA MET A 5 -52.18 19.06 -3.66
C MET A 5 -50.71 18.88 -4.02
N ILE A 6 -49.84 19.22 -3.06
CA ILE A 6 -48.41 18.90 -3.07
C ILE A 6 -48.30 17.54 -2.38
N LEU A 7 -47.94 16.49 -3.13
CA LEU A 7 -47.57 15.20 -2.55
C LEU A 7 -46.13 15.31 -1.99
N PRO A 8 -45.90 15.02 -0.69
CA PRO A 8 -44.54 14.83 -0.20
C PRO A 8 -44.09 13.41 -0.59
N LEU A 9 -43.09 13.33 -1.46
CA LEU A 9 -42.37 12.10 -1.72
C LEU A 9 -41.57 11.75 -0.46
N LEU A 10 -42.03 10.75 0.29
CA LEU A 10 -41.29 10.19 1.42
C LEU A 10 -40.02 9.52 0.88
N ALA A 11 -38.88 10.19 1.06
CA ALA A 11 -37.58 9.59 0.86
C ALA A 11 -37.40 8.45 1.88
N GLN A 12 -37.55 7.21 1.42
CA GLN A 12 -37.22 6.02 2.18
C GLN A 12 -35.69 5.97 2.31
N ALA A 13 -35.15 6.58 3.36
CA ALA A 13 -33.78 6.34 3.77
C ALA A 13 -33.72 4.88 4.25
N ALA A 14 -33.24 3.97 3.41
CA ALA A 14 -32.80 2.67 3.86
C ALA A 14 -31.65 2.90 4.84
N ALA A 15 -31.93 2.78 6.13
CA ALA A 15 -30.89 2.71 7.13
C ALA A 15 -30.11 1.42 6.85
N THR A 16 -28.91 1.55 6.29
CA THR A 16 -27.92 0.47 6.31
C THR A 16 -27.67 0.14 7.78
N GLU A 17 -28.14 -1.02 8.24
CA GLU A 17 -27.78 -1.52 9.57
C GLU A 17 -26.25 -1.58 9.66
N PRO A 18 -25.65 -1.13 10.77
CA PRO A 18 -24.22 -1.23 10.95
C PRO A 18 -23.83 -2.69 10.87
N ALA A 19 -23.07 -3.07 9.84
CA ALA A 19 -22.49 -4.40 9.74
C ALA A 19 -21.64 -4.66 10.99
N ASP A 20 -21.79 -5.84 11.59
CA ASP A 20 -20.94 -6.27 12.69
C ASP A 20 -19.47 -6.19 12.25
N PRO A 21 -18.54 -5.81 13.16
CA PRO A 21 -17.13 -5.77 12.82
C PRO A 21 -16.67 -7.17 12.39
N PRO A 22 -15.76 -7.26 11.40
CA PRO A 22 -15.27 -8.56 10.93
C PRO A 22 -14.62 -9.34 12.07
N SER A 23 -14.83 -10.66 12.08
CA SER A 23 -14.19 -11.53 13.06
C SER A 23 -12.67 -11.60 12.81
N GLU A 24 -11.90 -11.82 13.88
CA GLU A 24 -10.44 -11.99 13.75
C GLU A 24 -10.09 -13.22 12.89
N THR A 25 -10.98 -14.22 12.79
CA THR A 25 -10.81 -15.37 11.89
C THR A 25 -10.87 -14.93 10.42
N GLU A 26 -11.88 -14.15 10.02
CA GLU A 26 -12.00 -13.64 8.65
C GLU A 26 -10.82 -12.72 8.29
N VAL A 27 -10.38 -11.88 9.24
CA VAL A 27 -9.19 -11.03 9.06
C VAL A 27 -7.93 -11.89 8.86
N ALA A 28 -7.78 -12.98 9.60
CA ALA A 28 -6.63 -13.88 9.46
C ALA A 28 -6.62 -14.60 8.10
N GLU A 29 -7.78 -15.06 7.62
CA GLU A 29 -7.92 -15.72 6.32
C GLU A 29 -7.56 -14.77 5.16
N HIS A 30 -8.06 -13.54 5.20
CA HIS A 30 -7.69 -12.53 4.21
C HIS A 30 -6.23 -12.14 4.30
N SER A 31 -5.66 -12.03 5.51
CA SER A 31 -4.22 -11.76 5.69
C SER A 31 -3.37 -12.85 5.04
N ALA A 32 -3.69 -14.13 5.25
CA ALA A 32 -2.98 -15.25 4.63
C ALA A 32 -3.05 -15.21 3.09
N THR A 33 -4.21 -14.85 2.53
CA THR A 33 -4.39 -14.70 1.07
C THR A 33 -3.55 -13.54 0.50
N ILE A 34 -3.49 -12.42 1.22
CA ILE A 34 -2.67 -11.27 0.84
C ILE A 34 -1.18 -11.65 0.85
N GLU A 35 -0.71 -12.32 1.91
CA GLU A 35 0.68 -12.78 2.01
C GLU A 35 1.06 -13.73 0.86
N ALA A 36 0.22 -14.71 0.55
CA ALA A 36 0.43 -15.62 -0.57
C ALA A 36 0.49 -14.91 -1.94
N SER A 37 -0.20 -13.77 -2.08
CA SER A 37 -0.14 -12.94 -3.28
C SER A 37 1.17 -12.16 -3.36
N LEU A 38 1.68 -11.67 -2.22
CA LEU A 38 2.94 -10.94 -2.13
C LEU A 38 4.17 -11.80 -2.45
N ASP A 39 4.12 -13.12 -2.27
CA ASP A 39 5.21 -14.04 -2.64
C ASP A 39 5.59 -13.97 -4.14
N LYS A 40 4.63 -13.59 -5.00
CA LYS A 40 4.85 -13.44 -6.44
C LYS A 40 5.29 -12.04 -6.84
N TRP A 41 5.14 -11.08 -5.94
CA TRP A 41 5.36 -9.67 -6.23
C TRP A 41 6.85 -9.36 -6.37
N LYS A 42 7.22 -8.59 -7.39
CA LYS A 42 8.56 -8.04 -7.56
C LYS A 42 8.49 -6.59 -7.96
N GLY A 43 9.32 -5.77 -7.34
CA GLY A 43 9.40 -4.36 -7.63
C GLY A 43 10.46 -3.66 -6.81
N GLY A 44 10.62 -2.38 -7.10
CA GLY A 44 11.65 -1.54 -6.51
C GLY A 44 11.30 -0.07 -6.59
N ILE A 45 12.13 0.75 -5.97
CA ILE A 45 12.06 2.20 -6.14
C ILE A 45 12.97 2.65 -7.28
N TYR A 46 12.53 3.68 -8.00
CA TYR A 46 13.35 4.39 -8.97
C TYR A 46 13.00 5.88 -8.94
N LYS A 47 13.85 6.72 -9.54
CA LYS A 47 13.54 8.13 -9.72
C LYS A 47 12.82 8.39 -11.03
N LYS A 48 11.75 9.17 -10.95
CA LYS A 48 11.04 9.76 -12.08
C LYS A 48 10.74 11.21 -11.75
N ASP A 49 11.13 12.12 -12.64
CA ASP A 49 10.90 13.57 -12.48
C ASP A 49 11.36 14.12 -11.11
N GLY A 50 12.55 13.66 -10.66
CA GLY A 50 13.15 14.06 -9.39
C GLY A 50 12.55 13.41 -8.14
N LYS A 51 11.47 12.64 -8.26
CA LYS A 51 10.78 11.98 -7.14
C LYS A 51 11.01 10.48 -7.14
N LEU A 52 11.08 9.88 -5.94
CA LEU A 52 11.03 8.43 -5.82
C LEU A 52 9.63 7.92 -6.16
N THR A 53 9.58 6.89 -6.97
CA THR A 53 8.37 6.18 -7.36
C THR A 53 8.63 4.68 -7.30
N CYS A 54 7.58 3.90 -7.15
CA CYS A 54 7.64 2.46 -7.23
C CYS A 54 7.55 2.01 -8.70
N ARG A 55 8.30 0.96 -9.07
CA ARG A 55 8.10 0.17 -10.27
C ARG A 55 7.70 -1.24 -9.85
N ILE A 56 6.60 -1.73 -10.40
CA ILE A 56 6.20 -3.13 -10.31
C ILE A 56 6.79 -3.84 -11.53
N GLU A 57 7.63 -4.83 -11.30
CA GLU A 57 8.21 -5.70 -12.33
C GLU A 57 7.37 -6.96 -12.51
N GLN A 58 6.79 -7.46 -11.41
CA GLN A 58 5.86 -8.57 -11.38
C GLN A 58 4.75 -8.24 -10.39
N SER A 59 3.52 -8.18 -10.88
CA SER A 59 2.33 -7.95 -10.05
C SER A 59 2.04 -9.18 -9.17
N SER A 60 1.45 -8.94 -8.01
CA SER A 60 0.87 -9.97 -7.14
C SER A 60 -0.39 -10.63 -7.76
N GLY A 61 -0.97 -10.02 -8.78
CA GLY A 61 -2.30 -10.35 -9.32
C GLY A 61 -3.44 -9.60 -8.63
N ASP A 62 -3.12 -8.74 -7.67
CA ASP A 62 -4.08 -7.99 -6.86
C ASP A 62 -3.62 -6.53 -6.73
N GLU A 63 -4.35 -5.61 -7.36
CA GLU A 63 -3.95 -4.19 -7.43
C GLU A 63 -3.85 -3.53 -6.05
N ALA A 64 -4.73 -3.90 -5.11
CA ALA A 64 -4.69 -3.31 -3.77
C ALA A 64 -3.44 -3.77 -3.00
N VAL A 65 -3.03 -5.02 -3.19
CA VAL A 65 -1.80 -5.58 -2.63
C VAL A 65 -0.57 -4.95 -3.28
N ASP A 66 -0.58 -4.75 -4.60
CA ASP A 66 0.47 -4.06 -5.34
C ASP A 66 0.67 -2.62 -4.84
N LEU A 67 -0.41 -1.86 -4.67
CA LEU A 67 -0.40 -0.49 -4.18
C LEU A 67 0.10 -0.40 -2.74
N LEU A 68 -0.31 -1.33 -1.87
CA LEU A 68 0.20 -1.45 -0.51
C LEU A 68 1.72 -1.60 -0.51
N ARG A 69 2.25 -2.55 -1.29
CA ARG A 69 3.69 -2.81 -1.33
C ARG A 69 4.46 -1.65 -1.92
N CYS A 70 3.96 -1.06 -3.01
CA CYS A 70 4.56 0.13 -3.61
C CYS A 70 4.53 1.35 -2.69
N GLY A 71 3.42 1.57 -1.99
CA GLY A 71 3.27 2.64 -1.00
C GLY A 71 4.29 2.50 0.13
N ALA A 72 4.48 1.28 0.66
CA ALA A 72 5.50 1.00 1.66
C ALA A 72 6.91 1.31 1.14
N MET A 73 7.24 0.87 -0.08
CA MET A 73 8.54 1.14 -0.71
C MET A 73 8.79 2.66 -0.86
N VAL A 74 7.85 3.41 -1.44
CA VAL A 74 8.02 4.86 -1.60
C VAL A 74 8.10 5.56 -0.24
N GLY A 75 7.19 5.26 0.69
CA GLY A 75 7.14 5.90 2.00
C GLY A 75 8.41 5.67 2.83
N CYS A 76 8.95 4.45 2.81
CA CYS A 76 10.10 4.09 3.62
C CYS A 76 11.44 4.55 3.03
N TYR A 77 11.57 4.66 1.70
CA TYR A 77 12.79 5.16 1.06
C TYR A 77 12.80 6.68 0.83
N SER A 78 11.65 7.36 0.79
CA SER A 78 11.58 8.82 0.57
C SER A 78 12.48 9.64 1.51
N PRO A 79 12.55 9.36 2.84
CA PRO A 79 13.46 10.06 3.74
C PRO A 79 14.96 9.84 3.45
N LYS A 80 15.29 8.88 2.57
CA LYS A 80 16.66 8.54 2.16
C LYS A 80 16.99 9.06 0.75
N ALA A 81 16.08 9.79 0.10
CA ALA A 81 16.22 10.21 -1.29
C ALA A 81 17.55 10.93 -1.58
N ASP A 82 17.95 11.89 -0.74
CA ASP A 82 19.21 12.65 -0.94
C ASP A 82 20.46 11.76 -0.85
N ARG A 83 20.43 10.73 0.03
CA ARG A 83 21.53 9.76 0.13
C ARG A 83 21.58 8.84 -1.07
N LEU A 84 20.42 8.43 -1.58
CA LEU A 84 20.34 7.64 -2.82
C LEU A 84 20.87 8.43 -4.02
N ASP A 85 20.60 9.73 -4.07
CA ASP A 85 21.16 10.63 -5.09
C ASP A 85 22.66 10.79 -4.97
N ALA A 86 23.15 10.98 -3.75
CA ALA A 86 24.58 11.09 -3.50
C ALA A 86 25.34 9.83 -3.97
N ILE A 87 24.79 8.63 -3.73
CA ILE A 87 25.36 7.37 -4.22
C ILE A 87 25.33 7.31 -5.75
N ALA A 88 24.21 7.71 -6.38
CA ALA A 88 24.10 7.69 -7.82
C ALA A 88 25.07 8.68 -8.50
N ALA A 89 25.40 9.78 -7.82
CA ALA A 89 26.27 10.84 -8.31
C ALA A 89 27.74 10.71 -7.87
N SER A 90 28.09 9.74 -7.03
CA SER A 90 29.40 9.69 -6.36
C SER A 90 30.58 9.42 -7.30
N GLY A 91 30.33 8.82 -8.46
CA GLY A 91 31.39 8.35 -9.36
C GLY A 91 32.11 7.10 -8.85
N ASP A 92 31.65 6.50 -7.74
CA ASP A 92 32.22 5.29 -7.19
C ASP A 92 32.09 4.10 -8.13
N ALA A 93 32.95 3.09 -7.94
CA ALA A 93 32.82 1.79 -8.60
C ALA A 93 31.45 1.16 -8.33
N LYS A 94 30.96 0.36 -9.28
CA LYS A 94 29.60 -0.20 -9.22
C LYS A 94 29.38 -1.06 -7.98
N GLU A 95 30.40 -1.81 -7.59
CA GLU A 95 30.41 -2.66 -6.41
C GLU A 95 30.21 -1.85 -5.13
N GLU A 96 30.88 -0.69 -5.04
CA GLU A 96 30.79 0.23 -3.90
C GLU A 96 29.40 0.88 -3.84
N GLN A 97 28.86 1.32 -4.98
CA GLN A 97 27.48 1.82 -5.05
C GLN A 97 26.48 0.76 -4.57
N ILE A 98 26.66 -0.51 -4.98
CA ILE A 98 25.79 -1.62 -4.53
C ILE A 98 25.92 -1.83 -3.02
N ALA A 99 27.12 -1.76 -2.46
CA ALA A 99 27.34 -1.89 -1.02
C ALA A 99 26.61 -0.77 -0.24
N GLN A 100 26.74 0.47 -0.69
CA GLN A 100 26.06 1.63 -0.10
C GLN A 100 24.53 1.52 -0.20
N MET A 101 24.02 1.10 -1.36
CA MET A 101 22.58 0.86 -1.56
C MET A 101 22.06 -0.25 -0.64
N ARG A 102 22.82 -1.34 -0.46
CA ARG A 102 22.47 -2.41 0.50
C ARG A 102 22.44 -1.92 1.94
N ALA A 103 23.35 -1.03 2.31
CA ALA A 103 23.35 -0.42 3.65
C ALA A 103 22.08 0.41 3.87
N ILE A 104 21.67 1.23 2.90
CA ILE A 104 20.39 1.96 2.97
C ILE A 104 19.22 0.98 3.05
N SER A 105 19.19 -0.06 2.22
CA SER A 105 18.13 -1.06 2.27
C SER A 105 18.02 -1.71 3.65
N ALA A 106 19.14 -2.03 4.30
CA ALA A 106 19.18 -2.59 5.65
C ALA A 106 18.62 -1.61 6.70
N GLU A 107 18.97 -0.32 6.62
CA GLU A 107 18.39 0.72 7.48
C GLU A 107 16.87 0.85 7.30
N VAL A 108 16.38 0.61 6.09
CA VAL A 108 14.97 0.79 5.72
C VAL A 108 14.12 -0.45 6.07
N GLN A 109 14.73 -1.63 6.27
CA GLN A 109 14.02 -2.88 6.58
C GLN A 109 13.00 -2.76 7.73
N PRO A 110 13.30 -2.14 8.88
CA PRO A 110 12.32 -2.03 9.96
C PRO A 110 11.07 -1.22 9.57
N CYS A 111 11.23 -0.19 8.73
CA CYS A 111 10.09 0.56 8.20
C CYS A 111 9.24 -0.31 7.28
N LEU A 112 9.88 -1.06 6.36
CA LEU A 112 9.18 -1.93 5.43
C LEU A 112 8.43 -3.05 6.15
N ALA A 113 9.04 -3.68 7.15
CA ALA A 113 8.40 -4.73 7.95
C ALA A 113 7.14 -4.21 8.65
N LYS A 114 7.24 -3.03 9.29
CA LYS A 114 6.10 -2.39 9.95
C LYS A 114 5.01 -1.98 8.95
N ALA A 115 5.39 -1.37 7.83
CA ALA A 115 4.45 -0.94 6.80
C ALA A 115 3.74 -2.15 6.16
N HIS A 116 4.45 -3.26 5.98
CA HIS A 116 3.90 -4.53 5.52
C HIS A 116 2.86 -5.06 6.49
N GLU A 117 3.21 -5.30 7.75
CA GLU A 117 2.29 -5.81 8.78
C GLU A 117 1.02 -4.96 8.88
N GLN A 118 1.19 -3.63 8.97
CA GLN A 118 0.06 -2.70 9.06
C GLN A 118 -0.77 -2.66 7.79
N GLY A 119 -0.12 -2.71 6.63
CA GLY A 119 -0.79 -2.72 5.33
C GLY A 119 -1.66 -3.97 5.18
N VAL A 120 -1.07 -5.14 5.40
CA VAL A 120 -1.75 -6.45 5.26
C VAL A 120 -2.97 -6.48 6.18
N ARG A 121 -2.79 -6.13 7.46
CA ARG A 121 -3.91 -6.11 8.42
C ARG A 121 -5.01 -5.14 8.00
N ARG A 122 -4.67 -3.92 7.55
CA ARG A 122 -5.68 -2.94 7.11
C ARG A 122 -6.46 -3.45 5.90
N LEU A 123 -5.78 -4.01 4.91
CA LEU A 123 -6.43 -4.54 3.71
C LEU A 123 -7.29 -5.76 4.04
N ALA A 124 -6.84 -6.63 4.96
CA ALA A 124 -7.61 -7.77 5.42
C ALA A 124 -8.90 -7.34 6.15
N VAL A 125 -8.83 -6.37 7.06
CA VAL A 125 -10.02 -5.80 7.73
C VAL A 125 -11.00 -5.22 6.71
N LEU A 126 -10.49 -4.47 5.72
CA LEU A 126 -11.34 -3.93 4.66
C LEU A 126 -12.07 -5.03 3.89
N ARG A 127 -11.37 -6.11 3.51
CA ARG A 127 -11.96 -7.24 2.76
C ARG A 127 -12.98 -8.02 3.57
N ALA A 128 -12.71 -8.22 4.86
CA ALA A 128 -13.62 -8.91 5.76
C ALA A 128 -14.91 -8.11 6.04
N SER A 129 -14.94 -6.81 5.69
CA SER A 129 -16.09 -5.91 5.90
C SER A 129 -16.93 -5.68 4.64
N LEU A 130 -16.64 -6.38 3.53
CA LEU A 130 -17.34 -6.28 2.24
C LEU A 130 -18.28 -7.46 2.04
#